data_AF-R6XTU8-F1
#
_entry.id   AF-R6XTU8-F1
#
_cell.length_a   1.000
_cell.length_b   1.000
_cell.length_c   1.000
_cell.angle_alpha   90.00
_cell.angle_beta   90.00
_cell.angle_gamma   90.00
#
_symmetry.space_group_name_H-M   'P 1'
#
loop_
_entity.id
_entity.type
_entity.pdbx_description
1 polymer ?
#
loop_
_entity_poly.entity_id
_entity_poly.type
_entity_poly.pdbx_seq_one_letter_code
_entity_poly.pdbx_strand_id
1 'polypeptide(L)'
;MLNLLAKDFKLLFGKEKSIARRIATILVTLIFIACFIAIEVFLFTTILNKISKYDQAPIAYMNLFLTVISILIIIANIFQAKRLFFNEKDIEQLANRPVSNGQIISSKMVFLFIMHYGTSLLFVYPLFVAYGIIFSRSFIFYYLALFYPLCSFLFEMGIALILVYPVWLINKYLRKHLIIRFICALVIIFICCYLYSKVLNLFIEIVADNNVNVLFTTDSINFFMNLRKYEFPTNFLVDIFISYRTSRIWMYLLIAIGVFAIGCTICIAAYGYVRNISIKNKAKKIKKEPKLVSPKKALLKKEFLLITKNPGYILSFTGLLIVQPFLVFLVTKSMNTIFSKGIFKYYVSVVPNFLPLMDVLILMLFTVIIAQGASSYISMEKKTIKVIKILPVEPQTQLMIKVLIPLVMSISSLFVTTLVLLVGKLINFPTFIFGFLLTLALLLIFSMICLREELHIRHLKPRSTFRSNLCAYLLPIAYFVITALLSYLKINLILAYFIGLILISILGVIMAIILKKNAKSWFMDLDVVN
;
A
#
# COMPACT_ATOMS: atom_id res chain seq x y z
N MET A 1 13.62 27.09 18.49
CA MET A 1 13.62 25.63 18.22
C MET A 1 12.29 24.98 18.60
N LEU A 2 11.83 25.08 19.86
CA LEU A 2 10.58 24.46 20.34
C LEU A 2 9.33 24.81 19.50
N ASN A 3 9.18 26.08 19.08
CA ASN A 3 8.06 26.50 18.23
C ASN A 3 8.04 25.85 16.82
N LEU A 4 9.21 25.49 16.28
CA LEU A 4 9.30 24.76 15.00
C LEU A 4 8.92 23.28 15.18
N LEU A 5 9.39 22.68 16.28
CA LEU A 5 9.04 21.31 16.64
C LEU A 5 7.52 21.19 16.87
N ALA A 6 6.94 22.10 17.65
CA ALA A 6 5.49 22.15 17.87
C ALA A 6 4.68 22.31 16.57
N LYS A 7 5.19 23.08 15.60
CA LYS A 7 4.60 23.19 14.26
C LYS A 7 4.59 21.83 13.55
N ASP A 8 5.70 21.11 13.54
CA ASP A 8 5.80 19.82 12.84
C ASP A 8 4.92 18.74 13.48
N PHE A 9 4.81 18.72 14.81
CA PHE A 9 3.84 17.89 15.54
C PHE A 9 2.39 18.26 15.19
N LYS A 10 2.06 19.55 15.15
CA LYS A 10 0.71 20.02 14.79
C LYS A 10 0.35 19.66 13.34
N LEU A 11 1.32 19.64 12.43
CA LEU A 11 1.11 19.23 11.03
C LEU A 11 0.90 17.72 10.86
N LEU A 12 1.45 16.89 11.76
CA LEU A 12 1.17 15.44 11.80
C LEU A 12 -0.18 15.12 12.44
N PHE A 13 -0.47 15.67 13.62
CA PHE A 13 -1.61 15.25 14.45
C PHE A 13 -2.86 16.15 14.34
N GLY A 14 -2.74 17.37 13.80
CA GLY A 14 -3.79 18.40 13.84
C GLY A 14 -4.76 18.45 12.67
N LYS A 15 -4.99 17.34 11.95
CA LYS A 15 -5.77 17.36 10.69
C LYS A 15 -7.29 17.29 10.86
N GLU A 16 -7.81 16.86 12.00
CA GLU A 16 -9.26 16.66 12.20
C GLU A 16 -9.90 17.74 13.08
N LYS A 17 -10.99 18.34 12.59
CA LYS A 17 -11.71 19.42 13.30
C LYS A 17 -12.74 18.91 14.33
N SER A 18 -13.26 17.69 14.19
CA SER A 18 -14.29 17.14 15.09
C SER A 18 -13.70 16.14 16.08
N ILE A 19 -13.94 16.36 17.37
CA ILE A 19 -13.39 15.56 18.48
C ILE A 19 -13.83 14.09 18.40
N ALA A 20 -15.11 13.83 18.10
CA ALA A 20 -15.65 12.48 17.98
C ALA A 20 -15.00 11.66 16.85
N ARG A 21 -14.82 12.26 15.65
CA ARG A 21 -14.10 11.59 14.56
C ARG A 21 -12.65 11.36 14.91
N ARG A 22 -12.00 12.31 15.60
CA ARG A 22 -10.61 12.16 16.03
C ARG A 22 -10.45 10.98 16.97
N ILE A 23 -11.35 10.82 17.95
CA ILE A 23 -11.36 9.68 18.87
C ILE A 23 -11.60 8.37 18.10
N ALA A 24 -12.58 8.33 17.19
CA ALA A 24 -12.86 7.15 16.39
C ALA A 24 -11.67 6.77 15.49
N THR A 25 -11.04 7.73 14.81
CA THR A 25 -9.85 7.50 14.00
C THR A 25 -8.71 6.96 14.86
N ILE A 26 -8.46 7.55 16.04
CA ILE A 26 -7.42 7.09 16.97
C ILE A 26 -7.69 5.65 17.41
N LEU A 27 -8.90 5.33 17.85
CA LEU A 27 -9.30 3.98 18.27
C LEU A 27 -9.09 2.96 17.15
N VAL A 28 -9.58 3.27 15.94
CA VAL A 28 -9.39 2.40 14.78
C VAL A 28 -7.90 2.20 14.47
N THR A 29 -7.10 3.26 14.49
CA THR A 29 -5.65 3.13 14.27
C THR A 29 -4.96 2.30 15.35
N LEU A 30 -5.37 2.42 16.62
CA LEU A 30 -4.84 1.62 17.72
C LEU A 30 -5.20 0.14 17.55
N ILE A 31 -6.44 -0.17 17.17
CA ILE A 31 -6.87 -1.56 16.90
C ILE A 31 -6.04 -2.15 15.75
N PHE A 32 -5.87 -1.43 14.64
CA PHE A 32 -5.05 -1.90 13.52
C PHE A 32 -3.60 -2.15 13.92
N ILE A 33 -3.01 -1.23 14.69
CA ILE A 33 -1.64 -1.38 15.22
C ILE A 33 -1.56 -2.60 16.14
N ALA A 34 -2.52 -2.78 17.06
CA ALA A 34 -2.55 -3.91 17.97
C ALA A 34 -2.70 -5.24 17.24
N CYS A 35 -3.59 -5.34 16.25
CA CYS A 35 -3.75 -6.52 15.41
C CYS A 35 -2.47 -6.84 14.63
N PHE A 36 -1.80 -5.81 14.09
CA PHE A 36 -0.55 -6.00 13.37
C PHE A 36 0.55 -6.56 14.29
N ILE A 37 0.73 -5.97 15.47
CA ILE A 37 1.70 -6.45 16.47
C ILE A 37 1.36 -7.87 16.92
N ALA A 38 0.08 -8.19 17.11
CA ALA A 38 -0.34 -9.53 17.49
C ALA A 38 0.02 -10.58 16.44
N ILE A 39 -0.21 -10.29 15.15
CA ILE A 39 0.17 -11.16 14.04
C ILE A 39 1.69 -11.30 13.95
N GLU A 40 2.42 -10.19 14.08
CA GLU A 40 3.88 -10.16 14.07
C GLU A 40 4.46 -11.05 15.17
N VAL A 41 4.03 -10.87 16.42
CA VAL A 41 4.46 -11.68 17.56
C VAL A 41 4.05 -13.14 17.40
N PHE A 42 2.85 -13.42 16.89
CA PHE A 42 2.38 -14.79 16.65
C PHE A 42 3.25 -15.53 15.62
N LEU A 43 3.53 -14.90 14.48
CA LEU A 43 4.40 -15.49 13.45
C LEU A 43 5.82 -15.68 13.98
N PHE A 44 6.35 -14.67 14.67
CA PHE A 44 7.68 -14.71 15.26
C PHE A 44 7.83 -15.86 16.28
N THR A 45 6.91 -15.97 17.24
CA THR A 45 6.94 -17.01 18.29
C THR A 45 6.74 -18.41 17.72
N THR A 46 5.85 -18.59 16.75
CA THR A 46 5.58 -19.90 16.12
C THR A 46 6.80 -20.44 15.41
N ILE A 47 7.54 -19.59 14.71
CA ILE A 47 8.77 -19.98 14.01
C ILE A 47 9.90 -20.18 15.01
N LEU A 48 10.07 -19.27 15.97
CA LEU A 48 11.13 -19.34 16.98
C LEU A 48 11.06 -20.62 17.82
N ASN A 49 9.86 -21.05 18.22
CA ASN A 49 9.63 -22.30 18.97
C ASN A 49 9.98 -23.56 18.17
N LYS A 50 9.98 -23.51 16.83
CA LYS A 50 10.38 -24.64 15.98
C LYS A 50 11.90 -24.68 15.77
N ILE A 51 12.52 -23.51 15.62
CA ILE A 51 13.95 -23.37 15.40
C ILE A 51 14.76 -23.49 16.70
N SER A 52 14.13 -23.32 17.87
CA SER A 52 14.77 -23.41 19.19
C SER A 52 15.52 -24.71 19.46
N LYS A 53 15.23 -25.78 18.71
CA LYS A 53 15.92 -27.08 18.80
C LYS A 53 17.32 -27.09 18.18
N TYR A 54 17.66 -26.10 17.36
CA TYR A 54 18.94 -26.01 16.66
C TYR A 54 19.82 -24.94 17.32
N ASP A 55 21.08 -25.29 17.62
CA ASP A 55 22.02 -24.34 18.22
C ASP A 55 22.28 -23.14 17.29
N GLN A 56 22.35 -21.94 17.89
CA GLN A 56 22.56 -20.64 17.24
C GLN A 56 21.48 -20.16 16.24
N ALA A 57 20.64 -21.05 15.71
CA ALA A 57 19.60 -20.70 14.76
C ALA A 57 18.55 -19.70 15.31
N PRO A 58 18.16 -19.71 16.60
CA PRO A 58 17.28 -18.69 17.18
C PRO A 58 17.86 -17.27 17.15
N ILE A 59 19.19 -17.16 17.32
CA ILE A 59 19.89 -15.87 17.30
C ILE A 59 19.99 -15.36 15.85
N ALA A 60 20.28 -16.26 14.91
CA ALA A 60 20.28 -15.92 13.49
C ALA A 60 18.89 -15.49 13.00
N TYR A 61 17.83 -16.18 13.42
CA TYR A 61 16.45 -15.84 13.07
C TYR A 61 16.03 -14.47 13.62
N MET A 62 16.37 -14.18 14.88
CA MET A 62 16.14 -12.85 15.47
C MET A 62 16.88 -11.76 14.69
N ASN A 63 18.13 -12.02 14.27
CA ASN A 63 18.89 -11.07 13.46
C ASN A 63 18.24 -10.78 12.11
N LEU A 64 17.80 -11.82 11.41
CA LEU A 64 17.10 -11.68 10.14
C LEU A 64 15.83 -10.84 10.29
N PHE A 65 15.03 -11.13 11.32
CA PHE A 65 13.78 -10.40 11.56
C PHE A 65 14.02 -8.92 11.88
N LEU A 66 15.00 -8.63 12.74
CA LEU A 66 15.42 -7.25 13.02
C LEU A 66 16.00 -6.55 11.78
N THR A 67 16.68 -7.27 10.89
CA THR A 67 17.20 -6.73 9.63
C THR A 67 16.06 -6.31 8.70
N VAL A 68 15.03 -7.16 8.57
CA VAL A 68 13.85 -6.83 7.76
C VAL A 68 13.16 -5.59 8.32
N ILE A 69 12.97 -5.50 9.64
CA ILE A 69 12.38 -4.32 10.29
C ILE A 69 13.26 -3.08 10.10
N SER A 70 14.57 -3.21 10.26
CA SER A 70 15.52 -2.11 10.06
C SER A 70 15.44 -1.55 8.63
N ILE A 71 15.37 -2.41 7.61
CA ILE A 71 15.17 -1.99 6.21
C ILE A 71 13.86 -1.22 6.05
N LEU A 72 12.76 -1.73 6.63
CA LEU A 72 11.46 -1.06 6.57
C LEU A 72 11.48 0.31 7.26
N ILE A 73 12.15 0.42 8.43
CA ILE A 73 12.29 1.68 9.16
C ILE A 73 13.18 2.67 8.40
N ILE A 74 14.28 2.23 7.77
CA ILE A 74 15.12 3.07 6.90
C ILE A 74 14.28 3.64 5.75
N ILE A 75 13.49 2.82 5.07
CA ILE A 75 12.60 3.27 3.98
C ILE A 75 11.58 4.29 4.50
N ALA A 76 10.95 4.03 5.64
CA ALA A 76 10.00 4.96 6.27
C ALA A 76 10.68 6.30 6.63
N ASN A 77 11.87 6.25 7.22
CA ASN A 77 12.68 7.41 7.58
C ASN A 77 13.04 8.25 6.34
N ILE A 78 13.41 7.63 5.22
CA ILE A 78 13.70 8.35 3.96
C ILE A 78 12.48 9.17 3.51
N PHE A 79 11.30 8.56 3.49
CA PHE A 79 10.08 9.26 3.08
C PHE A 79 9.69 10.37 4.06
N GLN A 80 9.86 10.14 5.36
CA GLN A 80 9.57 11.12 6.40
C GLN A 80 10.54 12.32 6.32
N ALA A 81 11.85 12.06 6.26
CA ALA A 81 12.88 13.08 6.11
C ALA A 81 12.72 13.86 4.80
N LYS A 82 12.39 13.19 3.68
CA LYS A 82 12.07 13.88 2.41
C LYS A 82 10.91 14.86 2.57
N ARG A 83 9.80 14.42 3.19
CA ARG A 83 8.61 15.25 3.41
C ARG A 83 8.91 16.43 4.33
N LEU A 84 9.78 16.24 5.30
CA LEU A 84 10.14 17.25 6.29
C LEU A 84 11.12 18.27 5.72
N PHE A 85 12.23 17.85 5.12
CA PHE A 85 13.28 18.75 4.63
C PHE A 85 12.96 19.40 3.28
N PHE A 86 12.36 18.67 2.34
CA PHE A 86 12.27 19.10 0.94
C PHE A 86 10.85 19.49 0.50
N ASN A 87 9.99 19.92 1.43
CA ASN A 87 8.68 20.44 1.10
C ASN A 87 8.75 21.90 0.64
N GLU A 88 8.46 22.13 -0.64
CA GLU A 88 8.55 23.44 -1.30
C GLU A 88 7.76 24.53 -0.57
N LYS A 89 6.53 24.23 -0.11
CA LYS A 89 5.70 25.20 0.63
C LYS A 89 6.27 25.57 1.99
N ASP A 90 6.88 24.59 2.66
CA ASP A 90 7.47 24.79 3.98
C ASP A 90 8.73 25.65 3.88
N ILE A 91 9.57 25.35 2.88
CA ILE A 91 10.76 26.14 2.56
C ILE A 91 10.39 27.59 2.24
N GLU A 92 9.35 27.82 1.42
CA GLU A 92 8.87 29.18 1.11
C GLU A 92 8.40 29.95 2.35
N GLN A 93 7.61 29.31 3.21
CA GLN A 93 7.11 29.95 4.43
C GLN A 93 8.22 30.26 5.44
N LEU A 94 9.22 29.39 5.54
CA LEU A 94 10.36 29.58 6.43
C LEU A 94 11.41 30.54 5.84
N ALA A 95 11.45 30.70 4.52
CA ALA A 95 12.38 31.62 3.86
C ALA A 95 12.16 33.09 4.26
N ASN A 96 10.91 33.47 4.53
CA ASN A 96 10.52 34.83 4.90
C ASN A 96 10.58 35.09 6.42
N ARG A 97 11.03 34.12 7.23
CA ARG A 97 11.10 34.25 8.70
C ARG A 97 12.56 34.41 9.15
N PRO A 98 12.82 35.20 10.22
CA PRO A 98 14.16 35.40 10.77
C PRO A 98 14.61 34.19 11.59
N VAL A 99 14.84 33.05 10.92
CA VAL A 99 15.27 31.80 11.55
C VAL A 99 16.49 31.26 10.82
N SER A 100 17.54 30.91 11.56
CA SER A 100 18.76 30.36 10.99
C SER A 100 18.54 28.95 10.41
N ASN A 101 19.29 28.61 9.37
CA ASN A 101 19.26 27.26 8.77
C ASN A 101 19.59 26.17 9.80
N GLY A 102 20.57 26.41 10.68
CA GLY A 102 20.95 25.47 11.73
C GLY A 102 19.80 25.14 12.68
N GLN A 103 19.04 26.15 13.12
CA GLN A 103 17.88 25.95 14.00
C GLN A 103 16.73 25.21 13.32
N ILE A 104 16.55 25.38 12.01
CA ILE A 104 15.55 24.63 11.24
C ILE A 104 15.94 23.16 11.14
N ILE A 105 17.19 22.88 10.78
CA ILE A 105 17.69 21.53 10.61
C ILE A 105 17.72 20.78 11.94
N SER A 106 18.19 21.40 13.02
CA SER A 106 18.23 20.77 14.34
C SER A 106 16.84 20.41 14.86
N SER A 107 15.87 21.34 14.74
CA SER A 107 14.47 21.06 15.11
C SER A 107 13.90 19.87 14.33
N LYS A 108 14.24 19.77 13.05
CA LYS A 108 13.80 18.69 12.16
C LYS A 108 14.44 17.35 12.49
N MET A 109 15.73 17.34 12.86
CA MET A 109 16.42 16.12 13.30
C MET A 109 15.86 15.59 14.62
N VAL A 110 15.63 16.47 15.61
CA VAL A 110 15.02 16.07 16.90
C VAL A 110 13.62 15.47 16.68
N PHE A 111 12.84 16.09 15.80
CA PHE A 111 11.53 15.56 15.44
C PHE A 111 11.62 14.15 14.84
N LEU A 112 12.54 13.93 13.89
CA LEU A 112 12.73 12.61 13.30
C LEU A 112 13.23 11.57 14.32
N PHE A 113 14.09 11.97 15.27
CA PHE A 113 14.52 11.10 16.36
C PHE A 113 13.33 10.60 17.20
N ILE A 114 12.45 11.51 17.64
CA ILE A 114 11.27 11.14 18.43
C ILE A 114 10.36 10.19 17.65
N MET A 115 10.12 10.49 16.37
CA MET A 115 9.27 9.65 15.52
C MET A 115 9.88 8.27 15.30
N HIS A 116 11.19 8.21 15.00
CA HIS A 116 11.91 6.96 14.82
C HIS A 116 11.87 6.10 16.10
N TYR A 117 12.18 6.70 17.24
CA TYR A 117 12.17 6.02 18.53
C TYR A 117 10.80 5.41 18.82
N GLY A 118 9.72 6.18 18.65
CA GLY A 118 8.36 5.68 18.83
C GLY A 118 7.99 4.55 17.88
N THR A 119 8.34 4.66 16.60
CA THR A 119 8.07 3.59 15.62
C THR A 119 8.88 2.33 15.88
N SER A 120 10.17 2.47 16.21
CA SER A 120 11.05 1.33 16.48
C SER A 120 10.60 0.60 17.74
N LEU A 121 10.22 1.32 18.81
CA LEU A 121 9.71 0.69 20.04
C LEU A 121 8.46 -0.13 19.74
N LEU A 122 7.52 0.42 18.96
CA LEU A 122 6.27 -0.25 18.62
C LEU A 122 6.46 -1.59 17.90
N PHE A 123 7.41 -1.68 16.97
CA PHE A 123 7.65 -2.92 16.19
C PHE A 123 8.70 -3.83 16.83
N VAL A 124 9.77 -3.28 17.38
CA VAL A 124 10.93 -4.05 17.85
C VAL A 124 10.75 -4.57 19.27
N TYR A 125 10.18 -3.76 20.18
CA TYR A 125 10.07 -4.15 21.59
C TYR A 125 9.22 -5.42 21.82
N PRO A 126 8.06 -5.62 21.15
CA PRO A 126 7.29 -6.86 21.30
C PRO A 126 8.08 -8.13 20.93
N LEU A 127 9.02 -8.04 19.98
CA LEU A 127 9.88 -9.16 19.58
C LEU A 127 10.91 -9.50 20.65
N PHE A 128 11.52 -8.49 21.27
CA PHE A 128 12.39 -8.69 22.42
C PHE A 128 11.61 -9.33 23.58
N VAL A 129 10.37 -8.89 23.85
CA VAL A 129 9.53 -9.51 24.88
C VAL A 129 9.26 -10.98 24.56
N ALA A 130 8.86 -11.29 23.33
CA ALA A 130 8.59 -12.65 22.89
C ALA A 130 9.83 -13.57 23.01
N TYR A 131 10.98 -13.08 22.57
CA TYR A 131 12.25 -13.80 22.69
C TYR A 131 12.67 -14.01 24.15
N GLY A 132 12.50 -12.97 24.99
CA GLY A 132 12.81 -13.00 26.41
C GLY A 132 11.99 -14.05 27.17
N ILE A 133 10.70 -14.19 26.84
CA ILE A 133 9.80 -15.17 27.45
C ILE A 133 10.20 -16.60 27.05
N ILE A 134 10.46 -16.85 25.77
CA ILE A 134 10.78 -18.22 25.27
C ILE A 134 12.10 -18.73 25.84
N PHE A 135 13.10 -17.86 25.98
CA PHE A 135 14.42 -18.22 26.51
C PHE A 135 14.62 -17.87 27.99
N SER A 136 13.53 -17.55 28.71
CA SER A 136 13.54 -17.22 30.15
C SER A 136 14.63 -16.21 30.56
N ARG A 137 14.73 -15.09 29.83
CA ARG A 137 15.73 -14.04 30.08
C ARG A 137 15.38 -13.23 31.34
N SER A 138 16.40 -12.71 32.02
CA SER A 138 16.26 -11.92 33.25
C SER A 138 15.63 -10.54 32.98
N PHE A 139 15.14 -9.90 34.05
CA PHE A 139 14.49 -8.57 33.96
C PHE A 139 15.35 -7.50 33.27
N ILE A 140 16.68 -7.58 33.44
CA ILE A 140 17.62 -6.61 32.86
C ILE A 140 17.62 -6.62 31.33
N PHE A 141 17.27 -7.75 30.71
CA PHE A 141 17.15 -7.88 29.26
C PHE A 141 16.04 -6.99 28.70
N TYR A 142 14.88 -6.97 29.36
CA TYR A 142 13.74 -6.15 28.95
C TYR A 142 14.03 -4.65 29.12
N TYR A 143 14.74 -4.28 30.18
CA TYR A 143 15.18 -2.90 30.39
C TYR A 143 16.19 -2.47 29.32
N LEU A 144 17.19 -3.31 29.01
CA LEU A 144 18.16 -3.04 27.95
C LEU A 144 17.49 -2.91 26.58
N ALA A 145 16.47 -3.72 26.29
CA ALA A 145 15.73 -3.66 25.03
C ALA A 145 15.09 -2.29 24.75
N LEU A 146 14.77 -1.49 25.78
CA LEU A 146 14.26 -0.12 25.61
C LEU A 146 15.29 0.83 24.96
N PHE A 147 16.58 0.53 25.07
CA PHE A 147 17.66 1.34 24.48
C PHE A 147 18.04 0.90 23.06
N TYR A 148 17.50 -0.22 22.57
CA TYR A 148 17.72 -0.66 21.20
C TYR A 148 17.41 0.42 20.14
N PRO A 149 16.25 1.12 20.20
CA PRO A 149 15.91 2.18 19.24
C PRO A 149 16.92 3.34 19.21
N LEU A 150 17.59 3.60 20.33
CA LEU A 150 18.58 4.68 20.42
C LEU A 150 19.85 4.30 19.67
N CYS A 151 20.29 3.04 19.81
CA CYS A 151 21.41 2.51 19.06
C CYS A 151 21.08 2.46 17.56
N SER A 152 19.94 1.86 17.19
CA SER A 152 19.54 1.70 15.79
C SER A 152 19.35 3.03 15.06
N PHE A 153 18.87 4.08 15.75
CA PHE A 153 18.63 5.40 15.17
C PHE A 153 19.85 5.95 14.44
N LEU A 154 21.04 5.93 15.05
CA LEU A 154 22.23 6.55 14.48
C LEU A 154 22.54 5.98 13.11
N PHE A 155 22.49 4.67 12.99
CA PHE A 155 22.76 3.99 11.73
C PHE A 155 21.61 4.15 10.73
N GLU A 156 20.38 3.81 11.14
CA GLU A 156 19.22 3.78 10.24
C GLU A 156 18.86 5.17 9.72
N MET A 157 18.89 6.18 10.59
CA MET A 157 18.71 7.57 10.17
C MET A 157 19.91 8.07 9.37
N GLY A 158 21.15 7.69 9.74
CA GLY A 158 22.33 8.07 8.97
C GLY A 158 22.23 7.67 7.51
N ILE A 159 21.89 6.40 7.24
CA ILE A 159 21.61 5.91 5.88
C ILE A 159 20.45 6.66 5.25
N ALA A 160 19.35 6.85 5.97
CA ALA A 160 18.20 7.55 5.44
C ALA A 160 18.59 8.97 4.97
N LEU A 161 19.33 9.73 5.76
CA LEU A 161 19.78 11.09 5.42
C LEU A 161 20.68 11.13 4.18
N ILE A 162 21.58 10.14 4.02
CA ILE A 162 22.40 9.99 2.80
C ILE A 162 21.49 9.80 1.58
N LEU A 163 20.49 8.93 1.68
CA LEU A 163 19.63 8.55 0.56
C LEU A 163 18.51 9.56 0.25
N VAL A 164 18.13 10.42 1.21
CA VAL A 164 17.02 11.36 1.03
C VAL A 164 17.25 12.31 -0.15
N TYR A 165 18.48 12.84 -0.31
CA TYR A 165 18.76 13.77 -1.42
C TYR A 165 18.73 13.10 -2.80
N PRO A 166 19.41 11.96 -3.04
CA PRO A 166 19.24 11.18 -4.26
C PRO A 166 17.78 10.84 -4.56
N VAL A 167 17.03 10.38 -3.56
CA VAL A 167 15.60 10.07 -3.71
C VAL A 167 14.80 11.31 -4.08
N TRP A 168 15.11 12.48 -3.52
CA TRP A 168 14.48 13.74 -3.92
C TRP A 168 14.78 14.10 -5.38
N LEU A 169 16.03 13.95 -5.83
CA LEU A 169 16.45 14.25 -7.19
C LEU A 169 15.79 13.33 -8.22
N ILE A 170 15.79 12.01 -7.96
CA ILE A 170 15.08 11.01 -8.76
C ILE A 170 13.60 11.39 -8.85
N ASN A 171 12.95 11.72 -7.73
CA ASN A 171 11.54 12.12 -7.73
C ASN A 171 11.28 13.42 -8.52
N LYS A 172 12.22 14.38 -8.52
CA LYS A 172 12.13 15.58 -9.35
C LYS A 172 12.24 15.25 -10.83
N TYR A 173 13.16 14.36 -11.21
CA TYR A 173 13.35 13.88 -12.57
C TYR A 173 12.12 13.10 -13.08
N LEU A 174 11.62 12.13 -12.30
CA LEU A 174 10.43 11.35 -12.62
C LEU A 174 9.15 12.21 -12.72
N ARG A 175 9.06 13.33 -11.99
CA ARG A 175 7.96 14.30 -12.16
C ARG A 175 7.98 15.01 -13.51
N LYS A 176 9.16 15.20 -14.11
CA LYS A 176 9.33 15.82 -15.44
C LYS A 176 9.08 14.83 -16.57
N HIS A 177 9.57 13.59 -16.44
CA HIS A 177 9.51 12.57 -17.48
C HIS A 177 8.43 11.51 -17.18
N LEU A 178 7.21 11.73 -17.69
CA LEU A 178 6.04 10.89 -17.40
C LEU A 178 6.23 9.43 -17.83
N ILE A 179 6.81 9.20 -19.02
CA ILE A 179 7.03 7.85 -19.58
C ILE A 179 8.04 7.08 -18.73
N ILE A 180 9.20 7.68 -18.42
CA ILE A 180 10.23 7.06 -17.58
C ILE A 180 9.65 6.68 -16.23
N ARG A 181 8.86 7.56 -15.60
CA ARG A 181 8.18 7.27 -14.34
C ARG A 181 7.22 6.08 -14.44
N PHE A 182 6.45 6.01 -15.51
CA PHE A 182 5.54 4.89 -15.75
C PHE A 182 6.31 3.57 -15.88
N ILE A 183 7.39 3.55 -16.65
CA ILE A 183 8.25 2.37 -16.82
C ILE A 183 8.89 1.97 -15.48
N CYS A 184 9.48 2.91 -14.74
CA CYS A 184 10.07 2.62 -13.42
C CYS A 184 9.03 2.04 -12.45
N ALA A 185 7.82 2.59 -12.43
CA ALA A 185 6.75 2.07 -11.58
C ALA A 185 6.34 0.64 -11.98
N LEU A 186 6.23 0.36 -13.29
CA LEU A 186 5.95 -0.99 -13.78
C LEU A 186 7.04 -2.00 -13.39
N VAL A 187 8.32 -1.63 -13.55
CA VAL A 187 9.45 -2.48 -13.13
C VAL A 187 9.38 -2.79 -11.64
N ILE A 188 9.09 -1.79 -10.79
CA ILE A 188 8.93 -2.00 -9.35
C ILE A 188 7.77 -2.94 -9.06
N ILE A 189 6.59 -2.74 -9.66
CA ILE A 189 5.44 -3.61 -9.45
C ILE A 189 5.75 -5.04 -9.89
N PHE A 190 6.44 -5.21 -11.02
CA PHE A 190 6.84 -6.53 -11.52
C PHE A 190 7.80 -7.25 -10.57
N ILE A 191 8.83 -6.55 -10.05
CA ILE A 191 9.76 -7.08 -9.05
C ILE A 191 8.99 -7.47 -7.77
N CYS A 192 8.11 -6.61 -7.28
CA CYS A 192 7.26 -6.91 -6.12
C CYS A 192 6.38 -8.14 -6.36
N CYS A 193 5.81 -8.30 -7.55
CA CYS A 193 5.00 -9.47 -7.90
C CYS A 193 5.83 -10.75 -8.03
N TYR A 194 7.06 -10.65 -8.54
CA TYR A 194 7.99 -11.79 -8.57
C TYR A 194 8.38 -12.24 -7.15
N LEU A 195 8.74 -11.31 -6.28
CA LEU A 195 9.03 -11.61 -4.87
C LEU A 195 7.79 -12.18 -4.17
N TYR A 196 6.61 -11.60 -4.40
CA TYR A 196 5.34 -12.11 -3.91
C TYR A 196 5.10 -13.56 -4.36
N SER A 197 5.35 -13.90 -5.62
CA SER A 197 5.23 -15.28 -6.11
C SER A 197 6.14 -16.26 -5.38
N LYS A 198 7.37 -15.86 -5.02
CA LYS A 198 8.29 -16.71 -4.26
C LYS A 198 7.77 -16.97 -2.85
N VAL A 199 7.32 -15.93 -2.15
CA VAL A 199 6.73 -16.05 -0.80
C VAL A 199 5.45 -16.88 -0.86
N LEU A 200 4.61 -16.67 -1.87
CA LEU A 200 3.37 -17.42 -2.05
C LEU A 200 3.66 -18.90 -2.32
N ASN A 201 4.66 -19.25 -3.12
CA ASN A 201 5.05 -20.65 -3.36
C ASN A 201 5.51 -21.33 -2.07
N LEU A 202 6.36 -20.66 -1.26
CA LEU A 202 6.76 -21.17 0.05
C LEU A 202 5.54 -21.40 0.95
N PHE A 203 4.58 -20.46 0.94
CA PHE A 203 3.34 -20.61 1.70
C PHE A 203 2.51 -21.82 1.23
N ILE A 204 2.41 -22.07 -0.08
CA ILE A 204 1.71 -23.25 -0.62
C ILE A 204 2.38 -24.53 -0.13
N GLU A 205 3.72 -24.62 -0.16
CA GLU A 205 4.46 -25.81 0.30
C GLU A 205 4.18 -26.10 1.79
N ILE A 206 4.21 -25.06 2.64
CA ILE A 206 3.90 -25.20 4.07
C ILE A 206 2.48 -25.72 4.31
N VAL A 207 1.50 -25.13 3.61
CA VAL A 207 0.08 -25.38 3.86
C VAL A 207 -0.40 -26.68 3.21
N ALA A 208 0.09 -27.00 2.01
CA ALA A 208 -0.31 -28.19 1.28
C ALA A 208 0.27 -29.47 1.91
N ASP A 209 1.53 -29.42 2.35
CA ASP A 209 2.22 -30.60 2.89
C ASP A 209 2.10 -30.71 4.42
N ASN A 210 1.44 -29.73 5.07
CA ASN A 210 1.30 -29.60 6.54
C ASN A 210 2.62 -29.69 7.32
N ASN A 211 3.75 -29.58 6.63
CA ASN A 211 5.06 -29.87 7.20
C ASN A 211 5.95 -28.65 7.07
N VAL A 212 5.89 -27.81 8.10
CA VAL A 212 6.76 -26.63 8.21
C VAL A 212 8.25 -27.04 8.28
N ASN A 213 8.57 -28.31 8.56
CA ASN A 213 9.95 -28.79 8.58
C ASN A 213 10.60 -28.79 7.20
N VAL A 214 9.83 -28.72 6.11
CA VAL A 214 10.37 -28.55 4.75
C VAL A 214 11.12 -27.22 4.61
N LEU A 215 10.74 -26.19 5.40
CA LEU A 215 11.45 -24.90 5.43
C LEU A 215 12.69 -24.86 6.32
N PHE A 216 12.86 -25.87 7.18
CA PHE A 216 13.93 -25.94 8.18
C PHE A 216 14.76 -27.20 7.96
N THR A 217 15.18 -27.42 6.71
CA THR A 217 16.24 -28.38 6.38
C THR A 217 17.58 -27.90 6.92
N THR A 218 18.52 -28.81 7.15
CA THR A 218 19.90 -28.47 7.58
C THR A 218 20.55 -27.44 6.66
N ASP A 219 20.29 -27.51 5.35
CA ASP A 219 20.83 -26.57 4.36
C ASP A 219 20.22 -25.17 4.50
N SER A 220 18.91 -25.08 4.74
CA SER A 220 18.24 -23.79 4.99
C SER A 220 18.76 -23.15 6.28
N ILE A 221 18.96 -23.93 7.35
CA ILE A 221 19.49 -23.47 8.63
C ILE A 221 20.95 -22.99 8.46
N ASN A 222 21.78 -23.74 7.74
CA ASN A 222 23.15 -23.35 7.41
C ASN A 222 23.20 -22.08 6.56
N PHE A 223 22.28 -21.92 5.60
CA PHE A 223 22.13 -20.69 4.83
C PHE A 223 21.75 -19.51 5.74
N PHE A 224 20.79 -19.67 6.65
CA PHE A 224 20.42 -18.64 7.63
C PHE A 224 21.59 -18.25 8.53
N MET A 225 22.39 -19.23 9.00
CA MET A 225 23.57 -18.96 9.81
C MET A 225 24.66 -18.20 9.04
N ASN A 226 24.82 -18.50 7.74
CA ASN A 226 25.75 -17.78 6.87
C ASN A 226 25.27 -16.36 6.54
N LEU A 227 23.96 -16.15 6.36
CA LEU A 227 23.36 -14.84 6.11
C LEU A 227 23.65 -13.84 7.23
N ARG A 228 23.64 -14.28 8.48
CA ARG A 228 23.92 -13.43 9.66
C ARG A 228 25.22 -12.62 9.52
N LYS A 229 26.23 -13.14 8.82
CA LYS A 229 27.51 -12.44 8.61
C LYS A 229 27.35 -11.17 7.77
N TYR A 230 26.40 -11.16 6.84
CA TYR A 230 26.15 -10.06 5.90
C TYR A 230 25.07 -9.08 6.37
N GLU A 231 24.33 -9.41 7.42
CA GLU A 231 23.26 -8.61 8.02
C GLU A 231 23.84 -7.48 8.89
N PHE A 232 24.51 -6.53 8.24
CA PHE A 232 25.07 -5.35 8.90
C PHE A 232 24.01 -4.23 8.99
N PRO A 233 23.80 -3.60 10.16
CA PRO A 233 24.56 -3.71 11.41
C PRO A 233 23.77 -4.41 12.52
N THR A 234 22.62 -4.99 12.18
CA THR A 234 21.76 -5.72 13.10
C THR A 234 22.51 -6.87 13.76
N ASN A 235 23.46 -7.49 13.05
CA ASN A 235 24.35 -8.49 13.62
C ASN A 235 25.06 -8.00 14.89
N PHE A 236 25.65 -6.82 14.86
CA PHE A 236 26.30 -6.20 16.02
C PHE A 236 25.28 -5.87 17.11
N LEU A 237 24.10 -5.35 16.76
CA LEU A 237 23.05 -5.06 17.73
C LEU A 237 22.57 -6.34 18.44
N VAL A 238 22.32 -7.43 17.71
CA VAL A 238 21.96 -8.72 18.28
C VAL A 238 23.07 -9.26 19.18
N ASP A 239 24.33 -9.11 18.78
CA ASP A 239 25.43 -9.55 19.62
C ASP A 239 25.51 -8.79 20.95
N ILE A 240 25.20 -7.49 20.92
CA ILE A 240 25.18 -6.61 22.09
C ILE A 240 24.01 -6.95 23.01
N PHE A 241 22.79 -6.99 22.47
CA PHE A 241 21.56 -7.09 23.27
C PHE A 241 21.20 -8.53 23.65
N ILE A 242 21.58 -9.53 22.84
CA ILE A 242 21.19 -10.94 23.07
C ILE A 242 22.37 -11.77 23.59
N SER A 243 23.56 -11.62 22.98
CA SER A 243 24.73 -12.40 23.37
C SER A 243 25.64 -11.71 24.40
N TYR A 244 25.27 -10.52 24.87
CA TYR A 244 26.00 -9.71 25.85
C TYR A 244 27.49 -9.50 25.52
N ARG A 245 27.83 -9.38 24.23
CA ARG A 245 29.22 -9.13 23.78
C ARG A 245 29.53 -7.64 23.82
N THR A 246 29.94 -7.15 24.98
CA THR A 246 30.20 -5.71 25.25
C THR A 246 31.29 -5.10 24.36
N SER A 247 32.28 -5.89 23.92
CA SER A 247 33.36 -5.41 23.04
C SER A 247 32.89 -4.94 21.67
N ARG A 248 31.75 -5.46 21.19
CA ARG A 248 31.17 -5.10 19.90
C ARG A 248 30.44 -3.75 19.90
N ILE A 249 30.13 -3.20 21.09
CA ILE A 249 29.45 -1.90 21.24
C ILE A 249 30.29 -0.77 20.65
N TRP A 250 31.59 -0.73 20.95
CA TRP A 250 32.48 0.33 20.48
C TRP A 250 32.65 0.32 18.97
N MET A 251 32.79 -0.87 18.37
CA MET A 251 32.85 -1.04 16.92
C MET A 251 31.56 -0.57 16.25
N TYR A 252 30.40 -0.94 16.80
CA TYR A 252 29.11 -0.49 16.29
C TYR A 252 28.96 1.03 16.39
N LEU A 253 29.24 1.63 17.55
CA LEU A 253 29.11 3.06 17.77
C LEU A 253 29.99 3.87 16.83
N LEU A 254 31.24 3.45 16.61
CA LEU A 254 32.14 4.13 15.68
C LEU A 254 31.55 4.17 14.26
N ILE A 255 31.04 3.04 13.77
CA ILE A 255 30.44 2.97 12.44
C ILE A 255 29.12 3.75 12.38
N ALA A 256 28.24 3.58 13.36
CA ALA A 256 26.94 4.24 13.39
C ALA A 256 27.06 5.77 13.47
N ILE A 257 27.96 6.28 14.32
CA ILE A 257 28.25 7.71 14.43
C ILE A 257 28.88 8.23 13.13
N GLY A 258 29.82 7.48 12.54
CA GLY A 258 30.43 7.84 11.24
C GLY A 258 29.39 7.98 10.13
N VAL A 259 28.51 6.98 9.96
CA VAL A 259 27.43 7.00 8.97
C VAL A 259 26.45 8.14 9.25
N PHE A 260 26.10 8.38 10.52
CA PHE A 260 25.23 9.49 10.90
C PHE A 260 25.83 10.86 10.60
N ALA A 261 27.11 11.06 10.87
CA ALA A 261 27.83 12.31 10.60
C ALA A 261 27.89 12.59 9.09
N ILE A 262 28.21 11.57 8.28
CA ILE A 262 28.18 11.65 6.81
C ILE A 262 26.76 11.99 6.32
N GLY A 263 25.74 11.32 6.85
CA GLY A 263 24.34 11.61 6.50
C GLY A 263 23.93 13.04 6.84
N CYS A 264 24.30 13.54 8.02
CA CYS A 264 24.02 14.91 8.45
C CYS A 264 24.68 15.94 7.52
N THR A 265 25.97 15.79 7.23
CA THR A 265 26.71 16.74 6.36
C THR A 265 26.11 16.83 4.96
N ILE A 266 25.82 15.68 4.34
CA ILE A 266 25.16 15.62 3.03
C ILE A 266 23.78 16.28 3.08
N CYS A 267 22.98 15.99 4.10
CA CYS A 267 21.64 16.53 4.24
C CYS A 267 21.65 18.06 4.41
N ILE A 268 22.58 18.60 5.21
CA ILE A 268 22.75 20.04 5.41
C ILE A 268 23.10 20.74 4.08
N ALA A 269 24.08 20.20 3.35
CA ALA A 269 24.49 20.74 2.05
C ALA A 269 23.34 20.68 1.02
N ALA A 270 22.66 19.54 0.94
CA ALA A 270 21.50 19.33 0.07
C ALA A 270 20.35 20.29 0.38
N TYR A 271 20.03 20.51 1.66
CA TYR A 271 18.96 21.42 2.07
C TYR A 271 19.26 22.86 1.65
N GLY A 272 20.50 23.33 1.86
CA GLY A 272 20.94 24.65 1.41
C GLY A 272 20.81 24.84 -0.10
N TYR A 273 21.24 23.84 -0.88
CA TYR A 273 21.13 23.85 -2.34
C TYR A 273 19.67 23.91 -2.82
N VAL A 274 18.80 23.05 -2.28
CA VAL A 274 17.39 23.00 -2.71
C VAL A 274 16.65 24.29 -2.38
N ARG A 275 16.90 24.87 -1.19
CA ARG A 275 16.31 26.15 -0.79
C ARG A 275 16.61 27.27 -1.79
N ASN A 276 17.85 27.36 -2.28
CA ASN A 276 18.25 28.39 -3.25
C ASN A 276 17.59 28.20 -4.62
N ILE A 277 17.43 26.95 -5.07
CA ILE A 277 16.80 26.64 -6.36
C ILE A 277 15.29 26.86 -6.34
N SER A 278 14.60 26.52 -5.24
CA SER A 278 13.15 26.71 -5.14
C SER A 278 12.77 28.19 -5.26
N ILE A 279 13.62 29.08 -4.73
CA ILE A 279 13.42 30.54 -4.80
C ILE A 279 13.61 31.05 -6.24
N LYS A 280 14.66 30.59 -6.96
CA LYS A 280 14.99 31.04 -8.33
C LYS A 280 14.00 30.57 -9.41
N ASN A 281 13.45 29.35 -9.30
CA ASN A 281 12.63 28.75 -10.36
C ASN A 281 11.25 29.39 -10.57
N LYS A 282 10.78 30.27 -9.67
CA LYS A 282 9.47 30.94 -9.82
C LYS A 282 9.46 31.99 -10.94
N ALA A 283 10.62 32.50 -11.36
CA ALA A 283 10.74 33.56 -12.37
C ALA A 283 10.48 33.12 -13.81
N LYS A 284 10.51 31.81 -14.12
CA LYS A 284 10.34 31.30 -15.50
C LYS A 284 9.14 30.37 -15.62
N LYS A 285 7.95 30.94 -15.86
CA LYS A 285 6.81 30.18 -16.41
C LYS A 285 6.61 30.57 -17.87
N ILE A 286 7.18 29.75 -18.75
CA ILE A 286 6.95 29.83 -20.20
C ILE A 286 5.52 29.36 -20.46
N LYS A 287 4.64 30.27 -20.91
CA LYS A 287 3.31 29.92 -21.42
C LYS A 287 3.49 29.24 -22.78
N LYS A 288 3.09 27.98 -22.91
CA LYS A 288 2.96 27.32 -24.21
C LYS A 288 1.54 27.55 -24.73
N GLU A 289 1.41 27.93 -25.99
CA GLU A 289 0.12 28.08 -26.65
C GLU A 289 -0.54 26.70 -26.83
N PRO A 290 -1.80 26.53 -26.42
CA PRO A 290 -2.51 25.27 -26.58
C PRO A 290 -3.01 25.09 -28.02
N LYS A 291 -2.80 23.89 -28.57
CA LYS A 291 -3.39 23.50 -29.87
C LYS A 291 -4.91 23.34 -29.72
N LEU A 292 -5.68 23.88 -30.68
CA LEU A 292 -7.14 23.79 -30.73
C LEU A 292 -7.59 22.34 -31.05
N VAL A 293 -8.48 21.79 -30.23
CA VAL A 293 -9.06 20.44 -30.38
C VAL A 293 -10.55 20.49 -30.03
N SER A 294 -11.38 19.69 -30.68
CA SER A 294 -12.83 19.60 -30.39
C SER A 294 -13.11 19.35 -28.89
N PRO A 295 -14.19 19.89 -28.30
CA PRO A 295 -14.45 19.82 -26.84
C PRO A 295 -14.45 18.39 -26.27
N LYS A 296 -15.12 17.45 -26.93
CA LYS A 296 -15.20 16.04 -26.47
C LYS A 296 -13.83 15.33 -26.51
N LYS A 297 -13.07 15.47 -27.61
CA LYS A 297 -11.71 14.90 -27.71
C LYS A 297 -10.74 15.57 -26.73
N ALA A 298 -10.88 16.87 -26.48
CA ALA A 298 -10.08 17.59 -25.50
C ALA A 298 -10.34 17.09 -24.07
N LEU A 299 -11.60 16.81 -23.74
CA LEU A 299 -12.00 16.19 -22.46
C LEU A 299 -11.44 14.77 -22.32
N LEU A 300 -11.60 13.91 -23.32
CA LEU A 300 -11.04 12.55 -23.29
C LEU A 300 -9.52 12.56 -23.12
N LYS A 301 -8.82 13.41 -23.88
CA LYS A 301 -7.36 13.59 -23.76
C LYS A 301 -6.96 14.13 -22.39
N LYS A 302 -7.72 15.08 -21.83
CA LYS A 302 -7.50 15.64 -20.50
C LYS A 302 -7.58 14.53 -19.45
N GLU A 303 -8.66 13.76 -19.43
CA GLU A 303 -8.89 12.71 -18.44
C GLU A 303 -7.86 11.58 -18.53
N PHE A 304 -7.52 11.14 -19.75
CA PHE A 304 -6.43 10.17 -19.95
C PHE A 304 -5.08 10.69 -19.42
N LEU A 305 -4.79 11.97 -19.67
CA LEU A 305 -3.58 12.61 -19.16
C LEU A 305 -3.62 12.79 -17.64
N LEU A 306 -4.77 13.03 -17.03
CA LEU A 306 -4.91 13.15 -15.58
C LEU A 306 -4.59 11.83 -14.86
N ILE A 307 -5.08 10.70 -15.39
CA ILE A 307 -4.84 9.37 -14.84
C ILE A 307 -3.35 9.00 -14.97
N THR A 308 -2.76 9.19 -16.14
CA THR A 308 -1.34 8.85 -16.40
C THR A 308 -0.36 9.82 -15.75
N LYS A 309 -0.72 11.09 -15.56
CA LYS A 309 0.17 12.11 -14.98
C LYS A 309 0.16 12.11 -13.46
N ASN A 310 -0.88 11.64 -12.81
CA ASN A 310 -0.95 11.61 -11.36
C ASN A 310 -0.19 10.39 -10.80
N PRO A 311 0.88 10.60 -10.00
CA PRO A 311 1.73 9.49 -9.52
C PRO A 311 0.97 8.47 -8.67
N GLY A 312 -0.10 8.87 -7.98
CA GLY A 312 -0.92 7.94 -7.20
C GLY A 312 -1.53 6.84 -8.08
N TYR A 313 -2.19 7.23 -9.17
CA TYR A 313 -2.87 6.30 -10.09
C TYR A 313 -1.92 5.41 -10.90
N ILE A 314 -0.68 5.84 -11.09
CA ILE A 314 0.31 4.97 -11.76
C ILE A 314 0.49 3.69 -10.94
N LEU A 315 0.72 3.84 -9.63
CA LEU A 315 0.95 2.69 -8.77
C LEU A 315 -0.36 2.00 -8.37
N SER A 316 -1.41 2.74 -8.05
CA SER A 316 -2.65 2.18 -7.50
C SER A 316 -3.65 1.69 -8.53
N PHE A 317 -3.51 2.04 -9.81
CA PHE A 317 -4.48 1.70 -10.84
C PHE A 317 -3.80 1.19 -12.12
N THR A 318 -3.21 2.07 -12.92
CA THR A 318 -2.73 1.70 -14.26
C THR A 318 -1.62 0.65 -14.25
N GLY A 319 -0.70 0.70 -13.28
CA GLY A 319 0.33 -0.32 -13.11
C GLY A 319 -0.24 -1.65 -12.63
N LEU A 320 -1.19 -1.63 -11.69
CA LEU A 320 -1.88 -2.84 -11.22
C LEU A 320 -2.75 -3.47 -12.30
N LEU A 321 -3.40 -2.70 -13.18
CA LEU A 321 -4.14 -3.24 -14.31
C LEU A 321 -3.26 -4.07 -15.24
N ILE A 322 -2.03 -3.61 -15.52
CA ILE A 322 -1.10 -4.36 -16.38
C ILE A 322 -0.66 -5.67 -15.72
N VAL A 323 -0.49 -5.67 -14.39
CA VAL A 323 0.01 -6.82 -13.64
C VAL A 323 -1.12 -7.73 -13.12
N GLN A 324 -2.37 -7.28 -13.21
CA GLN A 324 -3.57 -8.02 -12.81
C GLN A 324 -3.67 -9.43 -13.40
N PRO A 325 -3.42 -9.68 -14.71
CA PRO A 325 -3.51 -11.04 -15.26
C PRO A 325 -2.56 -12.01 -14.56
N PHE A 326 -1.35 -11.54 -14.24
CA PHE A 326 -0.33 -12.34 -13.56
C PHE A 326 -0.68 -12.59 -12.09
N LEU A 327 -1.10 -11.54 -11.37
CA LEU A 327 -1.48 -11.67 -9.95
C LEU A 327 -2.67 -12.59 -9.75
N VAL A 328 -3.73 -12.43 -10.55
CA VAL A 328 -4.92 -13.29 -10.46
C VAL A 328 -4.54 -14.73 -10.79
N PHE A 329 -3.77 -14.96 -11.86
CA PHE A 329 -3.28 -16.31 -12.21
C PHE A 329 -2.51 -16.97 -11.06
N LEU A 330 -1.55 -16.26 -10.45
CA LEU A 330 -0.77 -16.78 -9.34
C LEU A 330 -1.64 -17.15 -8.13
N VAL A 331 -2.51 -16.23 -7.70
CA VAL A 331 -3.34 -16.44 -6.51
C VAL A 331 -4.35 -17.56 -6.75
N THR A 332 -5.02 -17.57 -7.91
CA THR A 332 -5.95 -18.64 -8.29
C THR A 332 -5.25 -20.00 -8.33
N LYS A 333 -4.08 -20.10 -8.97
CA LYS A 333 -3.29 -21.35 -9.00
C LYS A 333 -2.92 -21.81 -7.59
N SER A 334 -2.52 -20.88 -6.74
CA SER A 334 -2.10 -21.16 -5.36
C SER A 334 -3.27 -21.68 -4.53
N MET A 335 -4.41 -21.00 -4.59
CA MET A 335 -5.63 -21.41 -3.89
C MET A 335 -6.12 -22.77 -4.39
N ASN A 336 -6.14 -23.00 -5.71
CA ASN A 336 -6.52 -24.32 -6.26
C ASN A 336 -5.57 -25.43 -5.79
N THR A 337 -4.27 -25.14 -5.65
CA THR A 337 -3.30 -26.10 -5.10
C THR A 337 -3.57 -26.37 -3.61
N ILE A 338 -3.78 -25.32 -2.81
CA ILE A 338 -4.06 -25.44 -1.36
C ILE A 338 -5.34 -26.22 -1.10
N PHE A 339 -6.42 -25.94 -1.83
CA PHE A 339 -7.71 -26.62 -1.62
C PHE A 339 -7.80 -28.00 -2.28
N SER A 340 -6.90 -28.34 -3.22
CA SER A 340 -6.82 -29.68 -3.80
C SER A 340 -5.98 -30.67 -2.98
N LYS A 341 -5.17 -30.17 -2.03
CA LYS A 341 -4.23 -30.95 -1.21
C LYS A 341 -4.44 -30.69 0.29
N GLY A 342 -3.85 -31.52 1.13
CA GLY A 342 -3.87 -31.34 2.59
C GLY A 342 -5.27 -31.38 3.23
N ILE A 343 -5.41 -30.70 4.37
CA ILE A 343 -6.63 -30.69 5.22
C ILE A 343 -7.79 -29.98 4.50
N PHE A 344 -7.49 -29.02 3.62
CA PHE A 344 -8.50 -28.21 2.93
C PHE A 344 -9.24 -28.96 1.82
N LYS A 345 -8.74 -30.13 1.38
CA LYS A 345 -9.45 -31.00 0.43
C LYS A 345 -10.85 -31.40 0.92
N TYR A 346 -11.05 -31.44 2.23
CA TYR A 346 -12.37 -31.67 2.83
C TYR A 346 -13.43 -30.68 2.30
N TYR A 347 -13.11 -29.40 2.17
CA TYR A 347 -14.07 -28.39 1.69
C TYR A 347 -14.51 -28.64 0.25
N VAL A 348 -13.58 -29.08 -0.61
CA VAL A 348 -13.89 -29.45 -2.01
C VAL A 348 -14.75 -30.70 -2.08
N SER A 349 -14.62 -31.62 -1.10
CA SER A 349 -15.47 -32.81 -1.02
C SER A 349 -16.88 -32.54 -0.48
N VAL A 350 -17.02 -31.57 0.43
CA VAL A 350 -18.31 -31.20 1.04
C VAL A 350 -19.12 -30.29 0.14
N VAL A 351 -18.47 -29.34 -0.53
CA VAL A 351 -19.12 -28.39 -1.43
C VAL A 351 -18.70 -28.72 -2.87
N PRO A 352 -19.57 -29.34 -3.68
CA PRO A 352 -19.33 -29.53 -5.11
C PRO A 352 -18.97 -28.20 -5.78
N ASN A 353 -18.15 -28.21 -6.83
CA ASN A 353 -17.79 -27.01 -7.60
C ASN A 353 -17.19 -25.84 -6.79
N PHE A 354 -16.67 -26.09 -5.58
CA PHE A 354 -16.08 -25.05 -4.73
C PHE A 354 -14.95 -24.27 -5.43
N LEU A 355 -14.07 -24.97 -6.15
CA LEU A 355 -12.92 -24.35 -6.84
C LEU A 355 -13.37 -23.34 -7.92
N PRO A 356 -14.25 -23.68 -8.88
CA PRO A 356 -14.83 -22.70 -9.81
C PRO A 356 -15.46 -21.46 -9.17
N LEU A 357 -16.14 -21.61 -8.03
CA LEU A 357 -16.77 -20.49 -7.33
C LEU A 357 -15.73 -19.59 -6.66
N MET A 358 -14.70 -20.19 -6.06
CA MET A 358 -13.58 -19.48 -5.47
C MET A 358 -12.77 -18.71 -6.53
N ASP A 359 -12.58 -19.29 -7.72
CA ASP A 359 -11.86 -18.64 -8.82
C ASP A 359 -12.60 -17.37 -9.28
N VAL A 360 -13.93 -17.42 -9.38
CA VAL A 360 -14.77 -16.26 -9.70
C VAL A 360 -14.75 -15.22 -8.56
N LEU A 361 -14.71 -15.65 -7.29
CA LEU A 361 -14.54 -14.75 -6.16
C LEU A 361 -13.22 -13.97 -6.23
N ILE A 362 -12.11 -14.67 -6.48
CA ILE A 362 -10.78 -14.06 -6.61
C ILE A 362 -10.79 -13.06 -7.77
N LEU A 363 -11.35 -13.45 -8.93
CA LEU A 363 -11.52 -12.57 -10.09
C LEU A 363 -12.31 -11.29 -9.73
N MET A 364 -13.45 -11.41 -9.04
CA MET A 364 -14.26 -10.26 -8.59
C MET A 364 -13.50 -9.34 -7.63
N LEU A 365 -12.82 -9.90 -6.63
CA LEU A 365 -12.10 -9.10 -5.63
C LEU A 365 -10.96 -8.31 -6.29
N PHE A 366 -10.09 -8.97 -7.06
CA PHE A 366 -8.95 -8.29 -7.68
C PHE A 366 -9.40 -7.19 -8.66
N THR A 367 -10.40 -7.47 -9.49
CA THR A 367 -10.88 -6.51 -10.49
C THR A 367 -11.47 -5.25 -9.86
N VAL A 368 -12.30 -5.41 -8.81
CA VAL A 368 -12.95 -4.26 -8.17
C VAL A 368 -12.00 -3.51 -7.23
N ILE A 369 -11.12 -4.19 -6.50
CA ILE A 369 -10.11 -3.55 -5.65
C ILE A 369 -9.15 -2.70 -6.51
N ILE A 370 -8.72 -3.20 -7.66
CA ILE A 370 -7.90 -2.41 -8.58
C ILE A 370 -8.70 -1.24 -9.15
N ALA A 371 -9.95 -1.47 -9.58
CA ALA A 371 -10.83 -0.39 -10.06
C ALA A 371 -11.09 0.70 -8.99
N GLN A 372 -11.09 0.35 -7.71
CA GLN A 372 -11.19 1.31 -6.61
C GLN A 372 -10.05 2.32 -6.61
N GLY A 373 -8.86 1.89 -7.05
CA GLY A 373 -7.70 2.77 -7.26
C GLY A 373 -7.97 3.92 -8.21
N ALA A 374 -8.96 3.80 -9.12
CA ALA A 374 -9.42 4.82 -10.06
C ALA A 374 -10.67 5.61 -9.62
N SER A 375 -11.27 5.29 -8.46
CA SER A 375 -12.65 5.70 -8.13
C SER A 375 -12.87 7.20 -7.86
N SER A 376 -11.80 8.00 -7.79
CA SER A 376 -11.88 9.44 -7.60
C SER A 376 -11.98 10.20 -8.93
N TYR A 377 -13.16 10.23 -9.56
CA TYR A 377 -13.40 10.88 -10.86
C TYR A 377 -13.45 12.42 -10.81
N ILE A 378 -14.06 12.99 -9.76
CA ILE A 378 -14.31 14.43 -9.57
C ILE A 378 -13.31 15.01 -8.58
N SER A 379 -13.02 14.28 -7.50
CA SER A 379 -12.11 14.75 -6.44
C SER A 379 -10.67 14.97 -6.93
N MET A 380 -10.28 14.39 -8.05
CA MET A 380 -9.02 14.67 -8.76
C MET A 380 -8.86 16.13 -9.18
N GLU A 381 -9.96 16.81 -9.50
CA GLU A 381 -9.95 18.16 -10.05
C GLU A 381 -9.72 19.22 -8.97
N LYS A 382 -9.96 18.92 -7.69
CA LYS A 382 -9.69 19.82 -6.55
C LYS A 382 -10.24 21.23 -6.81
N LYS A 383 -9.35 22.23 -7.00
CA LYS A 383 -9.71 23.63 -7.22
C LYS A 383 -10.30 23.90 -8.61
N THR A 384 -10.11 23.01 -9.59
CA THR A 384 -10.64 23.20 -10.95
C THR A 384 -12.09 22.75 -11.09
N ILE A 385 -12.73 22.22 -10.04
CA ILE A 385 -14.16 21.82 -10.08
C ILE A 385 -15.05 22.98 -10.56
N LYS A 386 -14.78 24.22 -10.10
CA LYS A 386 -15.49 25.43 -10.58
C LYS A 386 -15.34 25.65 -12.09
N VAL A 387 -14.16 25.36 -12.63
CA VAL A 387 -13.86 25.53 -14.07
C VAL A 387 -14.58 24.47 -14.90
N ILE A 388 -14.72 23.25 -14.39
CA ILE A 388 -15.46 22.17 -15.10
C ILE A 388 -16.90 22.60 -15.39
N LYS A 389 -17.55 23.24 -14.42
CA LYS A 389 -18.96 23.65 -14.53
C LYS A 389 -19.21 24.68 -15.65
N ILE A 390 -18.17 25.44 -16.03
CA ILE A 390 -18.25 26.51 -17.04
C ILE A 390 -17.87 25.97 -18.43
N LEU A 391 -17.44 24.71 -18.55
CA LEU A 391 -17.10 24.14 -19.85
C LEU A 391 -18.35 24.06 -20.75
N PRO A 392 -18.22 24.35 -22.06
CA PRO A 392 -19.33 24.34 -23.03
C PRO A 392 -19.69 22.91 -23.45
N VAL A 393 -19.98 22.04 -22.48
CA VAL A 393 -20.29 20.62 -22.66
C VAL A 393 -21.31 20.20 -21.60
N GLU A 394 -22.33 19.44 -21.98
CA GLU A 394 -23.39 19.03 -21.05
C GLU A 394 -22.86 18.23 -19.86
N PRO A 395 -23.32 18.49 -18.62
CA PRO A 395 -22.87 17.80 -17.41
C PRO A 395 -22.90 16.27 -17.49
N GLN A 396 -23.93 15.71 -18.10
CA GLN A 396 -24.07 14.24 -18.24
C GLN A 396 -22.94 13.66 -19.10
N THR A 397 -22.61 14.31 -20.21
CA THR A 397 -21.53 13.87 -21.09
C THR A 397 -20.16 14.03 -20.42
N GLN A 398 -19.97 15.05 -19.58
CA GLN A 398 -18.75 15.21 -18.79
C GLN A 398 -18.57 14.08 -17.77
N LEU A 399 -19.62 13.75 -17.02
CA LEU A 399 -19.60 12.66 -16.04
C LEU A 399 -19.40 11.30 -16.70
N MET A 400 -20.07 11.06 -17.82
CA MET A 400 -19.93 9.82 -18.58
C MET A 400 -18.48 9.62 -19.05
N ILE A 401 -17.85 10.65 -19.63
CA ILE A 401 -16.45 10.59 -20.08
C ILE A 401 -15.49 10.25 -18.92
N LYS A 402 -15.75 10.84 -17.74
CA LYS A 402 -14.92 10.61 -16.54
C LYS A 402 -14.98 9.18 -16.02
N VAL A 403 -16.15 8.55 -16.05
CA VAL A 403 -16.31 7.16 -15.64
C VAL A 403 -15.83 6.19 -16.74
N LEU A 404 -16.06 6.55 -18.01
CA LEU A 404 -15.77 5.67 -19.15
C LEU A 404 -14.29 5.31 -19.26
N ILE A 405 -13.36 6.26 -19.06
CA ILE A 405 -11.93 6.00 -19.27
C ILE A 405 -11.39 4.94 -18.29
N PRO A 406 -11.54 5.09 -16.96
CA PRO A 406 -11.16 4.04 -16.03
C PRO A 406 -11.88 2.72 -16.30
N LEU A 407 -13.17 2.77 -16.63
CA LEU A 407 -13.98 1.59 -16.86
C LEU A 407 -13.49 0.77 -18.07
N VAL A 408 -13.19 1.43 -19.19
CA VAL A 408 -12.66 0.76 -20.40
C VAL A 408 -11.29 0.14 -20.12
N MET A 409 -10.41 0.84 -19.40
CA MET A 409 -9.10 0.30 -19.01
C MET A 409 -9.26 -0.95 -18.14
N SER A 410 -10.17 -0.93 -17.17
CA SER A 410 -10.43 -2.09 -16.30
C SER A 410 -11.08 -3.25 -17.05
N ILE A 411 -12.02 -3.00 -17.97
CA ILE A 411 -12.64 -4.06 -18.80
C ILE A 411 -11.58 -4.72 -19.70
N SER A 412 -10.68 -3.92 -20.30
CA SER A 412 -9.60 -4.47 -21.13
C SER A 412 -8.67 -5.39 -20.34
N SER A 413 -8.29 -4.98 -19.13
CA SER A 413 -7.51 -5.81 -18.21
C SER A 413 -8.26 -7.07 -17.82
N LEU A 414 -9.54 -6.94 -17.47
CA LEU A 414 -10.41 -8.04 -17.07
C LEU A 414 -10.51 -9.11 -18.17
N PHE A 415 -10.69 -8.69 -19.43
CA PHE A 415 -10.70 -9.59 -20.57
C PHE A 415 -9.37 -10.36 -20.73
N VAL A 416 -8.24 -9.66 -20.62
CA VAL A 416 -6.92 -10.32 -20.66
C VAL A 416 -6.77 -11.30 -19.49
N THR A 417 -7.25 -10.95 -18.30
CA THR A 417 -7.16 -11.83 -17.12
C THR A 417 -7.96 -13.12 -17.29
N THR A 418 -9.20 -13.03 -17.77
CA THR A 418 -10.02 -14.23 -17.98
C THR A 418 -9.44 -15.10 -19.09
N LEU A 419 -8.84 -14.51 -20.13
CA LEU A 419 -8.15 -15.24 -21.19
C LEU A 419 -6.91 -15.98 -20.65
N VAL A 420 -6.08 -15.33 -19.84
CA VAL A 420 -4.91 -15.96 -19.20
C VAL A 420 -5.33 -17.14 -18.32
N LEU A 421 -6.43 -17.03 -17.56
CA LEU A 421 -6.93 -18.12 -16.72
C LEU A 421 -7.44 -19.32 -17.55
N LEU A 422 -8.05 -19.06 -18.71
CA LEU A 422 -8.50 -20.09 -19.66
C LEU A 422 -7.30 -20.82 -20.29
N VAL A 423 -6.33 -20.08 -20.83
CA VAL A 423 -5.11 -20.65 -21.45
C VAL A 423 -4.27 -21.40 -20.42
N GLY A 424 -4.22 -20.90 -19.19
CA GLY A 424 -3.56 -21.54 -18.05
C GLY A 424 -4.26 -22.80 -17.53
N LYS A 425 -5.39 -23.21 -18.14
CA LYS A 425 -6.22 -24.37 -17.75
C LYS A 425 -6.63 -24.37 -16.27
N LEU A 426 -6.75 -23.19 -15.66
CA LEU A 426 -7.26 -23.05 -14.28
C LEU A 426 -8.79 -23.03 -14.27
N ILE A 427 -9.41 -22.53 -15.35
CA ILE A 427 -10.85 -22.27 -15.43
C ILE A 427 -11.42 -22.98 -16.67
N ASN A 428 -12.61 -23.57 -16.53
CA ASN A 428 -13.36 -24.18 -17.63
C ASN A 428 -14.04 -23.13 -18.54
N PHE A 429 -14.49 -23.54 -19.72
CA PHE A 429 -15.15 -22.62 -20.66
C PHE A 429 -16.44 -21.96 -20.11
N PRO A 430 -17.35 -22.65 -19.39
CA PRO A 430 -18.53 -22.01 -18.81
C PRO A 430 -18.16 -20.97 -17.75
N THR A 431 -17.20 -21.31 -16.90
CA THR A 431 -16.70 -20.45 -15.82
C THR A 431 -15.97 -19.21 -16.36
N PHE A 432 -15.37 -19.30 -17.55
CA PHE A 432 -14.80 -18.16 -18.28
C PHE A 432 -15.90 -17.16 -18.70
N ILE A 433 -16.96 -17.63 -19.36
CA ILE A 433 -18.05 -16.74 -19.83
C ILE A 433 -18.78 -16.11 -18.65
N PHE A 434 -19.25 -16.93 -17.70
CA PHE A 434 -20.03 -16.44 -16.57
C PHE A 434 -19.17 -15.59 -15.62
N GLY A 435 -17.93 -15.98 -15.36
CA GLY A 435 -16.99 -15.20 -14.57
C GLY A 435 -16.74 -13.81 -15.17
N PHE A 436 -16.55 -13.73 -16.50
CA PHE A 436 -16.42 -12.46 -17.21
C PHE A 436 -17.68 -11.58 -17.08
N LEU A 437 -18.87 -12.14 -17.32
CA LEU A 437 -20.13 -11.39 -17.25
C LEU A 437 -20.45 -10.89 -15.83
N LEU A 438 -20.26 -11.75 -14.82
CA LEU A 438 -20.50 -11.42 -13.41
C LEU A 438 -19.57 -10.29 -12.95
N THR A 439 -18.29 -10.41 -13.25
CA THR A 439 -17.31 -9.37 -12.88
C THR A 439 -17.53 -8.07 -13.63
N LEU A 440 -17.92 -8.13 -14.90
CA LEU A 440 -18.29 -6.95 -15.68
C LEU A 440 -19.50 -6.23 -15.08
N ALA A 441 -20.55 -6.98 -14.70
CA ALA A 441 -21.74 -6.43 -14.05
C ALA A 441 -21.39 -5.77 -12.71
N LEU A 442 -20.56 -6.44 -11.91
CA LEU A 442 -20.06 -5.92 -10.63
C LEU A 442 -19.24 -4.62 -10.83
N LEU A 443 -18.38 -4.58 -11.84
CA LEU A 443 -17.54 -3.42 -12.15
C LEU A 443 -18.39 -2.20 -12.56
N LEU A 444 -19.44 -2.43 -13.35
CA LEU A 444 -20.42 -1.39 -13.70
C LEU A 444 -21.09 -0.83 -12.45
N ILE A 445 -21.62 -1.68 -11.57
CA ILE A 445 -22.27 -1.26 -10.31
C ILE A 445 -21.32 -0.47 -9.44
N PHE A 446 -20.10 -0.97 -9.27
CA PHE A 446 -19.06 -0.32 -8.49
C PHE A 446 -18.76 1.09 -9.02
N SER A 447 -18.63 1.23 -10.34
CA SER A 447 -18.37 2.52 -10.99
C SER A 447 -19.49 3.53 -10.74
N MET A 448 -20.76 3.07 -10.78
CA MET A 448 -21.95 3.87 -10.51
C MET A 448 -22.03 4.29 -9.04
N ILE A 449 -21.75 3.38 -8.11
CA ILE A 449 -21.72 3.70 -6.67
C ILE A 449 -20.64 4.75 -6.37
N CYS A 450 -19.44 4.59 -6.95
CA CYS A 450 -18.35 5.55 -6.79
C CYS A 450 -18.74 6.94 -7.33
N LEU A 451 -19.37 6.99 -8.52
CA LEU A 451 -19.86 8.23 -9.10
C LEU A 451 -20.89 8.90 -8.17
N ARG A 452 -21.83 8.13 -7.62
CA ARG A 452 -22.83 8.63 -6.68
C ARG A 452 -22.17 9.24 -5.43
N GLU A 453 -21.21 8.57 -4.83
CA GLU A 453 -20.48 9.07 -3.66
C GLU A 453 -19.75 10.38 -3.97
N GLU A 454 -19.16 10.50 -5.15
CA GLU A 454 -18.46 11.72 -5.55
C GLU A 454 -19.39 12.89 -5.86
N LEU A 455 -20.56 12.63 -6.42
CA LEU A 455 -21.58 13.67 -6.66
C LEU A 455 -22.14 14.26 -5.35
N HIS A 456 -21.96 13.57 -4.22
CA HIS A 456 -22.38 14.06 -2.89
C HIS A 456 -21.28 14.85 -2.16
N ILE A 457 -20.17 15.18 -2.82
CA ILE A 457 -19.12 16.03 -2.23
C ILE A 457 -19.67 17.46 -2.05
N ARG A 458 -19.64 17.96 -0.82
CA ARG A 458 -20.08 19.32 -0.46
C ARG A 458 -19.03 20.05 0.36
N HIS A 459 -19.18 21.36 0.50
CA HIS A 459 -18.32 22.16 1.38
C HIS A 459 -18.32 21.55 2.80
N LEU A 460 -17.12 21.25 3.34
CA LEU A 460 -16.90 20.59 4.64
C LEU A 460 -17.40 19.14 4.79
N LYS A 461 -17.99 18.53 3.75
CA LYS A 461 -18.35 17.11 3.71
C LYS A 461 -17.52 16.39 2.64
N PRO A 462 -16.36 15.81 3.01
CA PRO A 462 -15.54 15.05 2.06
C PRO A 462 -16.28 13.80 1.57
N ARG A 463 -15.81 13.23 0.46
CA ARG A 463 -16.34 11.98 -0.11
C ARG A 463 -16.44 10.90 0.97
N SER A 464 -17.63 10.33 1.15
CA SER A 464 -17.78 9.08 1.88
C SER A 464 -17.40 7.92 0.95
N THR A 465 -16.50 7.04 1.38
CA THR A 465 -16.10 5.83 0.63
C THR A 465 -16.75 4.57 1.18
N PHE A 466 -17.74 4.71 2.05
CA PHE A 466 -18.32 3.59 2.79
C PHE A 466 -19.06 2.62 1.87
N ARG A 467 -19.87 3.11 0.93
CA ARG A 467 -20.69 2.25 0.05
C ARG A 467 -19.83 1.59 -1.03
N SER A 468 -18.85 2.31 -1.57
CA SER A 468 -17.88 1.74 -2.50
C SER A 468 -17.04 0.65 -1.84
N ASN A 469 -16.57 0.86 -0.61
CA ASN A 469 -15.87 -0.18 0.16
C ASN A 469 -16.75 -1.42 0.39
N LEU A 470 -17.99 -1.24 0.84
CA LEU A 470 -18.92 -2.36 1.02
C LEU A 470 -19.16 -3.12 -0.28
N CYS A 471 -19.36 -2.41 -1.40
CA CYS A 471 -19.55 -3.03 -2.69
C CYS A 471 -18.29 -3.79 -3.17
N ALA A 472 -17.09 -3.25 -2.92
CA ALA A 472 -15.83 -3.85 -3.35
C ALA A 472 -15.49 -5.15 -2.62
N TYR A 473 -15.73 -5.20 -1.30
CA TYR A 473 -15.33 -6.36 -0.48
C TYR A 473 -16.51 -7.29 -0.16
N LEU A 474 -17.64 -6.73 0.29
CA LEU A 474 -18.72 -7.53 0.86
C LEU A 474 -19.59 -8.19 -0.22
N LEU A 475 -19.81 -7.51 -1.35
CA LEU A 475 -20.67 -8.06 -2.42
C LEU A 475 -20.07 -9.30 -3.09
N PRO A 476 -18.76 -9.36 -3.43
CA PRO A 476 -18.13 -10.59 -3.91
C PRO A 476 -18.20 -11.73 -2.89
N ILE A 477 -17.95 -11.44 -1.61
CA ILE A 477 -18.00 -12.44 -0.53
C ILE A 477 -19.43 -12.97 -0.34
N ALA A 478 -20.43 -12.07 -0.31
CA ALA A 478 -21.84 -12.46 -0.20
C ALA A 478 -22.27 -13.34 -1.39
N TYR A 479 -21.85 -12.99 -2.61
CA TYR A 479 -22.06 -13.82 -3.78
C TYR A 479 -21.44 -15.21 -3.62
N PHE A 480 -20.20 -15.29 -3.13
CA PHE A 480 -19.52 -16.57 -2.91
C PHE A 480 -20.24 -17.42 -1.86
N VAL A 481 -20.67 -16.84 -0.75
CA VAL A 481 -21.42 -17.57 0.29
C VAL A 481 -22.74 -18.11 -0.25
N ILE A 482 -23.52 -17.28 -0.96
CA ILE A 482 -24.80 -17.69 -1.56
C ILE A 482 -24.58 -18.82 -2.58
N THR A 483 -23.59 -18.66 -3.47
CA THR A 483 -23.31 -19.69 -4.49
C THR A 483 -22.72 -20.96 -3.90
N ALA A 484 -21.92 -20.89 -2.85
CA ALA A 484 -21.43 -22.06 -2.12
C ALA A 484 -22.57 -22.82 -1.43
N LEU A 485 -23.54 -22.11 -0.83
CA LEU A 485 -24.74 -22.73 -0.27
C LEU A 485 -25.59 -23.42 -1.34
N LEU A 486 -25.80 -22.77 -2.49
CA LEU A 486 -26.51 -23.39 -3.62
C LEU A 486 -25.78 -24.63 -4.14
N SER A 487 -24.44 -24.59 -4.16
CA SER A 487 -23.64 -25.72 -4.59
C SER A 487 -23.65 -26.88 -3.59
N TYR A 488 -23.70 -26.58 -2.28
CA TYR A 488 -23.93 -27.57 -1.24
C TYR A 488 -25.28 -28.29 -1.41
N LEU A 489 -26.31 -27.57 -1.86
CA LEU A 489 -27.61 -28.14 -2.23
C LEU A 489 -27.60 -28.90 -3.58
N LYS A 490 -26.41 -29.14 -4.17
CA LYS A 490 -26.19 -29.86 -5.44
C LYS A 490 -26.86 -29.22 -6.67
N ILE A 491 -27.09 -27.91 -6.63
CA ILE A 491 -27.61 -27.17 -7.79
C ILE A 491 -26.51 -27.08 -8.86
N ASN A 492 -26.92 -27.14 -10.14
CA ASN A 492 -26.00 -27.02 -11.27
C ASN A 492 -25.24 -25.67 -11.24
N LEU A 493 -23.93 -25.72 -11.46
CA LEU A 493 -23.02 -24.56 -11.46
C LEU A 493 -23.50 -23.41 -12.36
N ILE A 494 -24.02 -23.73 -13.54
CA ILE A 494 -24.52 -22.74 -14.50
C ILE A 494 -25.72 -21.97 -13.92
N LEU A 495 -26.62 -22.68 -13.23
CA LEU A 495 -27.80 -22.07 -12.62
C LEU A 495 -27.41 -21.16 -11.45
N ALA A 496 -26.43 -21.57 -10.64
CA ALA A 496 -25.88 -20.74 -9.58
C ALA A 496 -25.27 -19.42 -10.13
N TYR A 497 -24.53 -19.51 -11.24
CA TYR A 497 -24.01 -18.32 -11.93
C TYR A 497 -25.10 -17.42 -12.48
N PHE A 498 -26.15 -18.00 -13.07
CA PHE A 498 -27.26 -17.23 -13.61
C PHE A 498 -28.04 -16.47 -12.54
N ILE A 499 -28.34 -17.13 -11.41
CA ILE A 499 -29.01 -16.49 -10.25
C ILE A 499 -28.21 -15.28 -9.77
N GLY A 500 -26.89 -15.45 -9.59
CA GLY A 500 -26.06 -14.35 -9.12
C GLY A 500 -25.91 -13.22 -10.13
N LEU A 501 -25.91 -13.52 -11.44
CA LEU A 501 -25.92 -12.50 -12.49
C LEU A 501 -27.22 -11.69 -12.46
N ILE A 502 -28.37 -12.34 -12.27
CA ILE A 502 -29.65 -11.66 -12.11
C ILE A 502 -29.61 -10.73 -10.88
N LEU A 503 -29.21 -11.23 -9.71
CA LEU A 503 -29.16 -10.44 -8.48
C LEU A 503 -28.26 -9.20 -8.61
N ILE A 504 -27.07 -9.38 -9.16
CA ILE A 504 -26.12 -8.29 -9.42
C ILE A 504 -26.72 -7.31 -10.44
N SER A 505 -27.29 -7.79 -11.54
CA SER A 505 -27.85 -6.93 -12.59
C SER A 505 -29.03 -6.08 -12.09
N ILE A 506 -29.92 -6.63 -11.26
CA ILE A 506 -31.05 -5.89 -10.65
C ILE A 506 -30.52 -4.71 -9.82
N LEU A 507 -29.51 -4.95 -8.97
CA LEU A 507 -28.87 -3.89 -8.18
C LEU A 507 -28.27 -2.81 -9.08
N GLY A 508 -27.68 -3.20 -10.22
CA GLY A 508 -27.15 -2.28 -11.22
C GLY A 508 -28.20 -1.43 -11.91
N VAL A 509 -29.33 -2.01 -12.30
CA VAL A 509 -30.44 -1.27 -12.92
C VAL A 509 -31.01 -0.24 -11.96
N ILE A 510 -31.23 -0.62 -10.69
CA ILE A 510 -31.72 0.31 -9.66
C ILE A 510 -30.77 1.50 -9.51
N MET A 511 -29.46 1.26 -9.43
CA MET A 511 -28.48 2.33 -9.32
C MET A 511 -28.40 3.22 -10.57
N ALA A 512 -28.52 2.64 -11.76
CA ALA A 512 -28.53 3.38 -13.02
C ALA A 512 -29.72 4.34 -13.11
N ILE A 513 -30.92 3.89 -12.69
CA ILE A 513 -32.13 4.73 -12.64
C ILE A 513 -31.95 5.91 -11.68
N ILE A 514 -31.41 5.65 -10.49
CA ILE A 514 -31.15 6.70 -9.48
C ILE A 514 -30.19 7.76 -10.00
N LEU A 515 -29.10 7.34 -10.66
CA LEU A 515 -28.14 8.27 -11.25
C LEU A 515 -28.72 9.05 -12.41
N LYS A 516 -29.45 8.40 -13.33
CA LYS A 516 -30.06 9.10 -14.48
C LYS A 516 -31.00 10.23 -14.03
N LYS A 517 -31.79 9.99 -12.97
CA LYS A 517 -32.74 10.99 -12.43
C LYS A 517 -32.04 12.16 -11.75
N ASN A 518 -30.95 11.92 -11.02
CA ASN A 518 -30.39 12.91 -10.08
C ASN A 518 -28.98 13.44 -10.44
N ALA A 519 -28.28 12.86 -11.43
CA ALA A 519 -26.88 13.22 -11.69
C ALA A 519 -26.71 14.69 -12.08
N LYS A 520 -27.65 15.27 -12.84
CA LYS A 520 -27.57 16.67 -13.28
C LYS A 520 -27.70 17.64 -12.12
N SER A 521 -28.67 17.42 -11.23
CA SER A 521 -28.86 18.27 -10.04
C SER A 521 -27.67 18.16 -9.10
N TRP A 522 -27.26 16.92 -8.76
CA TRP A 522 -26.12 16.73 -7.86
C TRP A 522 -24.83 17.31 -8.40
N PHE A 523 -24.59 17.26 -9.72
CA PHE A 523 -23.43 17.90 -10.34
C PHE A 523 -23.43 19.42 -10.20
N MET A 524 -24.58 20.05 -10.41
CA MET A 524 -24.70 21.51 -10.27
C MET A 524 -24.45 21.95 -8.84
N ASP A 525 -24.85 21.14 -7.87
CA ASP A 525 -24.66 21.47 -6.47
C ASP A 525 -23.27 21.11 -5.88
N LEU A 526 -22.34 20.61 -6.70
CA LEU A 526 -20.98 20.26 -6.24
C LEU A 526 -20.23 21.50 -5.75
N ASP A 527 -19.73 21.49 -4.51
CA ASP A 527 -18.93 22.59 -3.98
C ASP A 527 -17.45 22.26 -3.91
N VAL A 528 -16.62 23.31 -3.92
CA VAL A 528 -15.17 23.15 -3.79
C VAL A 528 -14.84 22.65 -2.38
N VAL A 529 -14.12 21.54 -2.33
CA VAL A 529 -13.45 21.09 -1.11
C VAL A 529 -12.24 22.00 -0.89
N ASN A 530 -12.28 22.84 0.15
CA ASN A 530 -11.14 23.63 0.59
C ASN A 530 -10.10 22.77 1.31
#